data_AF-A0A957KF43-F1
#
_entry.id   AF-A0A957KF43-F1
#
_cell.length_a   1.000
_cell.length_b   1.000
_cell.length_c   1.000
_cell.angle_alpha   90.00
_cell.angle_beta   90.00
_cell.angle_gamma   90.00
#
_symmetry.space_group_name_H-M   'P 1'
#
loop_
_entity.id
_entity.type
_entity.pdbx_description
1 polymer ?
#
loop_
_entity_poly.entity_id
_entity_poly.type
_entity_poly.pdbx_seq_one_letter_code
_entity_poly.pdbx_strand_id
1 'polypeptide(L)' 'MTSRRKPSAIQAAILNFLQRCATSSRSSPTFREIMSEIGASSTSVVSYHVTQLETKGYLSKSPKKFGSLRLTA' A
#
# COMPACT_ATOMS: atom_id res chain seq x y z
N MET A 1 13.09 2.81 19.80
CA MET A 1 12.77 3.82 18.76
C MET A 1 13.07 3.19 17.40
N THR A 2 12.06 2.66 16.71
CA THR A 2 12.23 1.91 15.45
C THR A 2 12.63 2.87 14.33
N SER A 3 13.90 2.78 13.91
CA SER A 3 14.47 3.53 12.80
C SER A 3 13.65 3.30 11.53
N ARG A 4 12.91 4.32 11.06
CA ARG A 4 12.21 4.30 9.76
C ARG A 4 13.25 4.20 8.64
N ARG A 5 13.60 2.97 8.25
CA ARG A 5 14.38 2.75 7.03
C ARG A 5 13.56 3.27 5.85
N LYS A 6 14.21 4.03 4.98
CA LYS A 6 13.61 4.59 3.77
C LYS A 6 12.95 3.46 2.95
N PRO A 7 11.74 3.67 2.41
CA PRO A 7 11.13 2.71 1.50
C PRO A 7 12.01 2.56 0.25
N SER A 8 12.07 1.36 -0.34
CA SER A 8 12.70 1.16 -1.65
C SER A 8 11.91 1.90 -2.74
N ALA A 9 12.49 2.09 -3.92
CA ALA A 9 11.83 2.75 -5.04
C ALA A 9 10.44 2.13 -5.36
N ILE A 10 10.35 0.80 -5.35
CA ILE A 10 9.08 0.06 -5.52
C ILE A 10 8.10 0.38 -4.39
N GLN A 11 8.57 0.36 -3.14
CA GLN A 11 7.73 0.68 -1.98
C GLN A 11 7.21 2.12 -2.01
N ALA A 12 8.03 3.06 -2.47
CA ALA A 12 7.64 4.46 -2.65
C ALA A 12 6.60 4.60 -3.76
N ALA A 13 6.75 3.87 -4.88
CA ALA A 13 5.76 3.85 -5.96
C ALA A 13 4.39 3.33 -5.47
N ILE A 14 4.38 2.26 -4.67
CA ILE A 14 3.16 1.73 -4.03
C ILE A 14 2.51 2.82 -3.18
N LEU A 15 3.25 3.47 -2.28
CA LEU A 15 2.71 4.52 -1.41
C LEU A 15 2.13 5.69 -2.20
N ASN A 16 2.83 6.15 -3.23
CA ASN A 16 2.36 7.23 -4.10
C ASN A 16 1.07 6.83 -4.85
N PHE A 17 1.01 5.60 -5.35
CA PHE A 17 -0.20 5.08 -5.98
C PHE A 17 -1.39 5.03 -5.00
N LEU A 18 -1.17 4.52 -3.79
CA LEU A 18 -2.21 4.51 -2.75
C LEU A 18 -2.70 5.92 -2.41
N GLN A 19 -1.79 6.90 -2.32
CA GLN A 19 -2.15 8.30 -2.09
C GLN A 19 -2.99 8.87 -3.24
N ARG A 20 -2.58 8.65 -4.50
CA ARG A 20 -3.34 9.06 -5.68
C ARG A 20 -4.73 8.44 -5.72
N CYS A 21 -4.85 7.16 -5.39
CA CYS A 21 -6.15 6.49 -5.30
C CYS A 21 -7.03 7.08 -4.19
N ALA A 22 -6.45 7.36 -3.02
CA ALA A 22 -7.16 8.00 -1.91
C ALA A 22 -7.67 9.41 -2.28
N THR A 23 -6.90 10.18 -3.06
CA THR A 23 -7.33 11.50 -3.56
C THR A 23 -8.38 11.41 -4.67
N SER A 24 -8.41 10.32 -5.43
CA SER A 24 -9.24 10.21 -6.63
C SER A 24 -10.68 9.73 -6.37
N SER A 25 -11.14 9.66 -5.10
CA SER A 25 -12.45 9.09 -4.71
C SER A 25 -12.68 7.64 -5.19
N ARG A 26 -11.64 6.95 -5.69
CA ARG A 26 -11.71 5.53 -6.01
C ARG A 26 -11.57 4.74 -4.72
N SER A 27 -12.59 3.95 -4.41
CA SER A 27 -12.60 3.02 -3.29
C SER A 27 -11.40 2.06 -3.40
N SER A 28 -10.40 2.23 -2.54
CA SER A 28 -9.31 1.29 -2.22
C SER A 28 -8.69 0.52 -3.41
N PRO A 29 -7.46 0.86 -3.82
CA PRO A 29 -6.82 0.19 -4.96
C PRO A 29 -6.68 -1.32 -4.74
N THR A 30 -6.90 -2.07 -5.81
CA THR A 30 -6.78 -3.53 -5.81
C THR A 30 -5.32 -3.97 -5.96
N PHE A 31 -4.99 -5.18 -5.48
CA PHE A 31 -3.65 -5.75 -5.68
C PHE A 31 -3.24 -5.85 -7.15
N ARG A 32 -4.21 -5.98 -8.08
CA ARG A 32 -3.95 -6.01 -9.53
C ARG A 32 -3.53 -4.64 -10.07
N GLU A 33 -4.18 -3.56 -9.60
CA GLU A 33 -3.78 -2.20 -9.99
C GLU A 33 -2.39 -1.86 -9.46
N ILE A 34 -2.11 -2.20 -8.20
CA ILE A 34 -0.77 -2.00 -7.61
C ILE A 34 0.28 -2.82 -8.37
N MET A 35 -0.03 -4.06 -8.75
CA MET A 35 0.87 -4.89 -9.57
C MET A 35 1.21 -4.21 -10.90
N SER A 36 0.19 -3.71 -11.59
CA SER A 36 0.36 -3.04 -12.88
C SER A 36 1.19 -1.78 -12.76
N GLU A 37 0.98 -0.98 -11.70
CA GLU A 37 1.72 0.25 -11.47
C GLU A 37 3.21 0.02 -11.21
N ILE A 38 3.56 -1.03 -10.45
CA ILE A 38 4.95 -1.34 -10.10
C ILE A 38 5.63 -2.29 -11.09
N GLY A 39 4.90 -2.79 -12.09
CA GLY A 39 5.39 -3.80 -13.03
C GLY A 39 5.79 -5.12 -12.36
N ALA A 40 5.13 -5.52 -11.27
CA ALA A 40 5.46 -6.76 -10.59
C ALA A 40 5.01 -7.99 -11.39
N SER A 41 5.80 -9.05 -11.34
CA SER A 41 5.50 -10.30 -12.05
C SER A 41 4.32 -11.08 -11.44
N SER A 42 3.92 -10.79 -10.20
CA SER A 42 2.83 -11.51 -9.51
C SER A 42 2.25 -10.73 -8.33
N THR A 43 1.02 -11.07 -7.93
CA THR A 43 0.32 -10.47 -6.77
C THR A 43 1.03 -10.80 -5.46
N SER A 44 1.75 -11.94 -5.41
CA SER A 44 2.55 -12.33 -4.25
C SER A 44 3.67 -11.35 -3.94
N VAL A 45 4.31 -10.79 -4.98
CA VAL A 45 5.37 -9.77 -4.83
C VAL A 45 4.78 -8.48 -4.24
N VAL A 46 3.60 -8.08 -4.73
CA VAL A 46 2.85 -6.94 -4.17
C VAL A 46 2.50 -7.18 -2.70
N SER A 47 1.93 -8.35 -2.38
CA SER A 47 1.55 -8.72 -1.02
C SER A 47 2.74 -8.69 -0.06
N TYR A 48 3.90 -9.17 -0.51
CA TYR A 48 5.15 -9.08 0.25
C TYR A 48 5.54 -7.63 0.54
N HIS A 49 5.57 -6.76 -0.47
CA HIS A 49 5.93 -5.35 -0.27
C HIS A 49 4.93 -4.59 0.60
N VAL A 50 3.63 -4.86 0.46
CA VAL A 50 2.59 -4.27 1.31
C VAL A 50 2.79 -4.71 2.76
N THR A 51 2.98 -6.01 3.01
CA THR A 51 3.24 -6.52 4.37
C THR A 51 4.51 -5.90 4.97
N GLN A 52 5.57 -5.75 4.17
CA GLN A 52 6.79 -5.07 4.60
C GLN A 52 6.56 -3.60 4.95
N LEU A 53 5.73 -2.90 4.19
CA LEU A 53 5.35 -1.52 4.49
C LEU A 53 4.49 -1.44 5.76
N GLU A 54 3.65 -2.43 6.02
CA GLU A 54 2.89 -2.54 7.26
C GLU A 54 3.77 -2.77 8.47
N THR A 55 4.69 -3.73 8.41
CA THR A 55 5.65 -4.01 9.49
C THR A 55 6.53 -2.79 9.78
N LYS A 56 6.82 -1.97 8.76
CA LYS A 56 7.55 -0.71 8.90
C LYS A 56 6.69 0.45 9.41
N GLY A 57 5.38 0.29 9.53
CA GLY A 57 4.44 1.33 9.97
C GLY A 57 4.10 2.38 8.94
N TYR A 58 4.39 2.15 7.65
CA TYR A 58 3.99 3.04 6.55
C TYR A 58 2.58 2.74 6.04
N LEU A 59 2.11 1.50 6.24
CA LEU A 59 0.77 1.05 5.92
C LEU A 59 0.15 0.46 7.17
N SER A 60 -1.16 0.59 7.30
CA SER A 60 -1.91 -0.12 8.33
C SER A 60 -3.12 -0.72 7.63
N LYS A 61 -3.13 -2.03 7.38
CA LYS A 61 -4.41 -2.68 7.07
C LYS A 61 -5.28 -2.52 8.30
N SER A 62 -6.41 -1.85 8.15
CA SER A 62 -7.49 -2.04 9.09
C SER A 62 -7.95 -3.50 8.92
N PRO A 63 -7.81 -4.39 9.93
CA PRO A 63 -8.33 -5.76 9.86
C PRO A 63 -9.86 -5.80 9.84
N LYS A 64 -10.52 -4.64 9.92
CA LYS A 64 -11.96 -4.53 10.00
C LYS A 64 -12.51 -4.16 8.62
N LYS A 65 -12.92 -5.20 7.91
CA LYS A 65 -13.84 -5.22 6.77
C LYS A 65 -13.22 -5.09 5.37
N PHE A 66 -13.52 -6.11 4.56
CA PHE A 66 -14.06 -5.88 3.21
C PHE A 66 -14.96 -4.62 3.22
N GLY A 67 -14.47 -3.49 2.69
CA GLY A 67 -15.32 -2.36 2.31
C GLY A 67 -15.47 -1.16 3.25
N SER A 68 -14.50 -0.77 4.08
CA SER A 68 -14.45 0.63 4.57
C SER A 68 -13.09 1.01 5.17
N LEU A 69 -12.30 1.80 4.44
CA LEU A 69 -11.11 2.48 4.97
C LEU A 69 -11.51 3.92 5.33
N ARG A 70 -11.27 4.32 6.58
CA ARG A 70 -11.55 5.69 7.08
C ARG A 70 -10.25 6.29 7.61
N LEU A 71 -9.92 7.50 7.17
CA LEU A 71 -8.80 8.30 7.68
C LEU A 71 -9.15 8.81 9.08
N THR A 72 -8.24 8.64 10.04
CA THR A 72 -8.32 9.30 11.35
C THR A 72 -7.17 10.29 11.45
N ALA A 73 -7.52 11.53 11.80
CA ALA A 73 -6.64 12.65 12.10
C ALA A 73 -5.91 12.47 13.45
#